data_AF-A0A928USK3-F1
#
_entry.id   AF-A0A928USK3-F1
#
_cell.length_a   1.000
_cell.length_b   1.000
_cell.length_c   1.000
_cell.angle_alpha   90.00
_cell.angle_beta   90.00
_cell.angle_gamma   90.00
#
_symmetry.space_group_name_H-M   'P 1'
#
loop_
_entity.id
_entity.type
_entity.pdbx_description
1 polymer ?
#
loop_
_entity_poly.entity_id
_entity_poly.type
_entity_poly.pdbx_seq_one_letter_code
_entity_poly.pdbx_strand_id
1 'polypeptide(L)'
;MKLDIELCRLILQKIEKEGGVNGLTWMPKIEGYPDDFVMYQQKKLMEAGYLQVKAFSGGRSRVDISFSGHGFLKQMLDDTIWGKTKEIAKKGGMSLTFETVKAIIPVAINSIINQMNNL
;
A
#
# COMPACT_ATOMS: atom_id res chain seq x y z
N MET A 1 -6.42 -10.04 14.19
CA MET A 1 -5.83 -10.35 12.86
C MET A 1 -4.46 -9.70 12.77
N LYS A 2 -3.54 -10.21 11.94
CA LYS A 2 -2.19 -9.64 11.76
C LYS A 2 -2.19 -8.58 10.66
N LEU A 3 -1.34 -7.56 10.80
CA LEU A 3 -1.08 -6.62 9.71
C LEU A 3 -0.38 -7.35 8.57
N ASP A 4 -0.85 -7.15 7.35
CA ASP A 4 -0.28 -7.74 6.14
C ASP A 4 0.04 -6.63 5.13
N ILE A 5 1.32 -6.30 5.01
CA ILE A 5 1.79 -5.19 4.16
C ILE A 5 1.58 -5.47 2.67
N GLU A 6 1.62 -6.73 2.25
CA GLU A 6 1.32 -7.11 0.86
C GLU A 6 -0.17 -6.89 0.57
N LEU A 7 -1.04 -7.28 1.49
CA LEU A 7 -2.47 -6.99 1.35
C LEU A 7 -2.77 -5.48 1.41
N CYS A 8 -2.07 -4.72 2.27
CA CYS A 8 -2.16 -3.26 2.27
C CYS A 8 -1.80 -2.66 0.90
N ARG A 9 -0.71 -3.12 0.29
CA ARG A 9 -0.31 -2.72 -1.08
C ARG A 9 -1.42 -3.03 -2.08
N LEU A 10 -1.96 -4.25 -2.07
CA LEU A 10 -3.01 -4.68 -3.00
C LEU A 10 -4.29 -3.85 -2.86
N ILE A 11 -4.70 -3.53 -1.63
CA ILE A 11 -5.86 -2.67 -1.36
C ILE A 11 -5.66 -1.29 -1.97
N LEU A 12 -4.48 -0.70 -1.78
CA LEU A 12 -4.19 0.63 -2.26
C LEU A 12 -4.08 0.66 -3.80
N GLN A 13 -3.46 -0.36 -4.42
CA GLN A 13 -3.48 -0.56 -5.88
C GLN A 13 -4.91 -0.66 -6.43
N LYS A 14 -5.78 -1.41 -5.74
CA LYS A 14 -7.18 -1.58 -6.14
C LYS A 14 -7.94 -0.25 -6.08
N ILE A 15 -7.77 0.52 -5.00
CA ILE A 15 -8.41 1.84 -4.86
C ILE A 15 -7.88 2.83 -5.91
N GLU A 16 -6.57 2.86 -6.18
CA GLU A 16 -5.99 3.73 -7.21
C GLU A 16 -6.56 3.42 -8.60
N LYS A 17 -6.66 2.13 -8.93
CA LYS A 17 -7.16 1.67 -10.23
C LYS A 17 -8.66 1.91 -10.43
N GLU A 18 -9.47 1.73 -9.39
CA GLU A 18 -10.93 1.66 -9.50
C GLU A 18 -11.68 2.86 -8.87
N GLY A 19 -11.02 3.63 -8.01
CA GLY A 19 -11.63 4.73 -7.25
C GLY A 19 -11.86 6.01 -8.05
N GLY A 20 -11.14 6.20 -9.17
CA GLY A 20 -11.21 7.44 -9.94
C GLY A 20 -10.98 8.68 -9.06
N VAL A 21 -11.68 9.79 -9.35
CA VAL A 21 -11.54 11.06 -8.62
C VAL A 21 -12.12 11.02 -7.19
N ASN A 22 -12.97 10.04 -6.89
CA ASN A 22 -13.83 10.07 -5.71
C ASN A 22 -13.58 8.92 -4.73
N GLY A 23 -12.64 8.03 -5.02
CA GLY A 23 -12.46 6.79 -4.29
C GLY A 23 -13.58 5.77 -4.51
N LEU A 24 -13.50 4.65 -3.79
CA LEU A 24 -14.46 3.56 -3.87
C LEU A 24 -15.67 3.80 -2.98
N THR A 25 -16.87 3.46 -3.47
CA THR A 25 -18.12 3.48 -2.70
C THR A 25 -18.39 2.16 -1.95
N TRP A 26 -17.58 1.15 -2.23
CA TRP A 26 -17.69 -0.20 -1.65
C TRP A 26 -16.31 -0.66 -1.22
N MET A 27 -16.28 -1.66 -0.34
CA MET A 27 -15.02 -2.31 0.00
C MET A 27 -14.40 -2.96 -1.25
N PRO A 28 -13.10 -2.73 -1.52
CA PRO A 28 -12.41 -3.45 -2.59
C PRO A 28 -12.39 -4.94 -2.27
N LYS A 29 -12.84 -5.79 -3.20
CA LYS A 29 -12.59 -7.24 -3.12
C LYS A 29 -11.19 -7.53 -3.63
N ILE A 30 -10.40 -8.23 -2.81
CA ILE A 30 -9.05 -8.67 -3.16
C ILE A 30 -9.09 -10.20 -3.29
N GLU A 31 -8.76 -10.69 -4.48
CA GLU A 31 -8.74 -12.13 -4.76
C GLU A 31 -7.77 -12.86 -3.82
N GLY A 32 -8.19 -14.02 -3.31
CA GLY A 32 -7.40 -14.83 -2.39
C GLY A 32 -7.43 -14.37 -0.93
N TYR A 33 -8.15 -13.30 -0.58
CA TYR A 33 -8.26 -12.81 0.78
C TYR A 33 -9.73 -12.77 1.28
N PRO A 34 -9.99 -13.21 2.53
CA PRO A 34 -11.30 -13.05 3.16
C PRO A 34 -11.68 -11.57 3.35
N ASP A 35 -12.97 -11.27 3.17
CA ASP A 35 -13.52 -9.91 3.26
C ASP A 35 -13.21 -9.25 4.62
N ASP A 36 -13.36 -9.97 5.73
CA ASP A 36 -13.07 -9.46 7.07
C ASP A 36 -11.58 -9.12 7.28
N PHE A 37 -10.69 -9.87 6.63
CA PHE A 37 -9.26 -9.62 6.66
C PHE A 37 -8.89 -8.37 5.84
N VAL A 38 -9.53 -8.20 4.68
CA VAL A 38 -9.41 -6.97 3.87
C VAL A 38 -9.90 -5.75 4.68
N MET A 39 -11.06 -5.86 5.34
CA MET A 39 -11.59 -4.80 6.22
C MET A 39 -10.61 -4.47 7.35
N TYR A 40 -10.00 -5.47 7.96
CA TYR A 40 -9.01 -5.26 9.01
C TYR A 40 -7.80 -4.48 8.49
N GLN A 41 -7.25 -4.81 7.33
CA GLN A 41 -6.13 -4.06 6.75
C GLN A 41 -6.52 -2.62 6.40
N GLN A 42 -7.72 -2.44 5.82
CA GLN A 42 -8.25 -1.11 5.50
C GLN A 42 -8.36 -0.25 6.77
N LYS A 43 -8.84 -0.83 7.88
CA LYS A 43 -8.86 -0.17 9.19
C LYS A 43 -7.46 0.29 9.63
N LYS A 44 -6.44 -0.55 9.46
CA LYS A 44 -5.06 -0.18 9.80
C LYS A 44 -4.48 0.90 8.91
N LEU A 45 -4.83 0.91 7.64
CA LEU A 45 -4.46 1.97 6.71
C LEU A 45 -5.14 3.31 7.03
N MET A 46 -6.39 3.29 7.50
CA MET A 46 -7.07 4.49 8.00
C MET A 46 -6.42 5.01 9.29
N GLU A 47 -6.14 4.12 10.26
CA GLU A 47 -5.45 4.48 11.51
C GLU A 47 -4.07 5.11 11.24
N ALA A 48 -3.36 4.63 10.22
CA ALA A 48 -2.08 5.16 9.77
C ALA A 48 -2.18 6.43 8.90
N GLY A 49 -3.40 6.88 8.59
CA GLY A 49 -3.64 8.08 7.77
C GLY A 49 -3.33 7.91 6.29
N TYR A 50 -3.28 6.68 5.76
CA TYR A 50 -3.08 6.38 4.33
C TYR A 50 -4.39 6.26 3.55
N LEU A 51 -5.49 5.98 4.24
CA LEU A 51 -6.84 6.01 3.70
C LEU A 51 -7.68 7.04 4.44
N GLN A 52 -8.60 7.65 3.71
CA GLN A 52 -9.63 8.53 4.24
C GLN A 52 -11.01 7.96 3.94
N VAL A 53 -11.93 8.10 4.90
CA VAL A 53 -13.32 7.74 4.71
C VAL A 53 -14.20 8.96 4.85
N LYS A 54 -14.99 9.21 3.81
CA LYS A 54 -16.02 10.24 3.82
C LYS A 54 -17.38 9.57 3.92
N ALA A 55 -18.03 9.73 5.07
CA ALA A 55 -19.41 9.31 5.26
C ALA A 55 -20.37 10.35 4.66
N PHE A 56 -21.47 9.87 4.11
CA PHE A 56 -22.57 10.65 3.56
C PHE A 56 -23.88 10.25 4.26
N SER A 57 -24.90 11.09 4.13
CA SER A 57 -26.24 10.75 4.60
C SER A 57 -26.75 9.47 3.92
N GLY A 58 -27.59 8.71 4.64
CA GLY A 58 -28.15 7.45 4.14
C GLY A 58 -27.18 6.26 4.18
N GLY A 59 -26.17 6.30 5.04
CA GLY A 59 -25.28 5.15 5.30
C GLY A 59 -24.25 4.87 4.20
N ARG A 60 -24.09 5.79 3.25
CA ARG A 60 -23.07 5.67 2.19
C ARG A 60 -21.73 6.19 2.68
N SER A 61 -20.65 5.55 2.27
CA SER A 61 -19.30 6.06 2.49
C SER A 61 -18.48 5.98 1.21
N ARG A 62 -17.43 6.80 1.14
CA ARG A 62 -16.38 6.67 0.14
C ARG A 62 -15.05 6.45 0.85
N VAL A 63 -14.29 5.48 0.39
CA VAL A 63 -12.92 5.25 0.82
C VAL A 63 -11.99 5.71 -0.29
N ASP A 64 -11.07 6.58 0.06
CA ASP A 64 -10.12 7.16 -0.88
C ASP A 64 -8.71 7.14 -0.28
N ILE A 65 -7.70 7.26 -1.14
CA ILE A 65 -6.31 7.36 -0.72
C ILE A 65 -6.06 8.79 -0.24
N SER A 66 -5.50 8.95 0.96
CA SER A 66 -5.15 10.29 1.46
C SER A 66 -3.96 10.88 0.67
N PHE A 67 -3.71 12.18 0.79
CA PHE A 67 -2.53 12.80 0.18
C PHE A 67 -1.22 12.14 0.64
N SER A 68 -1.09 11.88 1.94
CA SER A 68 0.03 11.11 2.53
C SER A 68 0.03 9.66 2.05
N GLY A 69 -1.15 9.06 1.86
CA GLY A 69 -1.36 7.78 1.21
C GLY A 69 -0.69 7.73 -0.16
N HIS A 70 -1.02 8.66 -1.06
CA HIS A 70 -0.41 8.73 -2.39
C HIS A 70 1.11 8.92 -2.34
N GLY A 71 1.62 9.77 -1.45
CA GLY A 71 3.06 10.00 -1.31
C GLY A 71 3.82 8.76 -0.83
N PHE A 72 3.28 8.09 0.19
CA PHE A 72 3.83 6.84 0.72
C PHE A 72 3.69 5.69 -0.28
N LEU A 73 2.60 5.67 -1.03
CA LEU A 73 2.29 4.63 -2.00
C LEU A 73 3.07 4.72 -3.30
N LYS A 74 3.30 5.90 -3.84
CA LYS A 74 3.95 6.06 -5.14
C LYS A 74 5.31 5.37 -5.20
N GLN A 75 5.96 5.21 -4.04
CA GLN A 75 7.21 4.49 -3.88
C GLN A 75 7.04 2.97 -3.72
N MET A 76 5.91 2.51 -3.17
CA MET A 76 5.59 1.09 -3.05
C MET A 76 4.97 0.53 -4.34
N LEU A 77 4.12 1.27 -5.06
CA LEU A 77 3.28 0.76 -6.15
C LEU A 77 4.05 0.19 -7.34
N ASP A 78 5.26 0.67 -7.60
CA ASP A 78 6.11 0.14 -8.66
C ASP A 78 6.58 -1.28 -8.30
N ASP A 79 6.30 -2.25 -9.16
CA ASP A 79 6.63 -3.66 -8.93
C ASP A 79 8.15 -3.91 -8.93
N THR A 80 8.92 -3.09 -9.66
CA THR A 80 10.39 -3.17 -9.69
C THR A 80 10.97 -2.71 -8.36
N ILE A 81 10.55 -1.53 -7.88
CA ILE A 81 10.99 -1.00 -6.58
C ILE A 81 10.57 -1.97 -5.47
N TRP A 82 9.34 -2.49 -5.51
CA TRP A 82 8.87 -3.43 -4.50
C TRP A 82 9.63 -4.75 -4.50
N GLY A 83 9.86 -5.33 -5.68
CA GLY A 83 10.68 -6.52 -5.83
C GLY A 83 12.05 -6.33 -5.18
N LYS A 84 12.67 -5.16 -5.42
CA LYS A 84 13.96 -4.82 -4.82
C LYS A 84 13.88 -4.58 -3.32
N THR A 85 12.84 -3.91 -2.82
CA THR A 85 12.60 -3.73 -1.38
C THR A 85 12.52 -5.08 -0.67
N LYS A 86 11.76 -6.04 -1.22
CA LYS A 86 11.64 -7.38 -0.65
C LYS A 86 12.94 -8.16 -0.69
N GLU A 87 13.70 -8.04 -1.77
CA GLU A 87 15.03 -8.65 -1.89
C GLU A 87 15.96 -8.14 -0.78
N ILE A 88 16.02 -6.83 -0.56
CA ILE A 88 16.86 -6.20 0.47
C ILE A 88 16.39 -6.61 1.87
N ALA A 89 15.08 -6.56 2.14
CA ALA A 89 14.52 -6.99 3.42
C ALA A 89 14.89 -8.44 3.75
N LYS A 90 14.71 -9.35 2.77
CA LYS A 90 15.05 -10.77 2.89
C LYS A 90 16.54 -10.98 3.13
N LYS A 91 17.41 -10.30 2.37
CA LYS A 91 18.87 -10.38 2.53
C LYS A 91 19.33 -9.90 3.91
N GLY A 92 18.65 -8.91 4.48
CA GLY A 92 18.91 -8.39 5.82
C GLY A 92 18.22 -9.13 6.97
N GLY A 93 17.44 -10.19 6.69
CA GLY A 93 16.67 -10.89 7.73
C GLY A 93 15.56 -10.05 8.37
N MET A 94 15.10 -8.99 7.70
CA MET A 94 14.10 -8.05 8.22
C MET A 94 12.68 -8.51 7.86
N SER A 95 11.75 -8.35 8.80
CA SER A 95 10.31 -8.50 8.53
C SER A 95 9.78 -7.28 7.77
N LEU A 96 8.80 -7.48 6.88
CA LEU A 96 8.13 -6.39 6.17
C LEU A 96 7.09 -5.73 7.08
N THR A 97 7.44 -4.57 7.61
CA THR A 97 6.58 -3.65 8.37
C THR A 97 6.55 -2.30 7.67
N PHE A 98 5.63 -1.40 8.04
CA PHE A 98 5.63 -0.05 7.45
C PHE A 98 6.96 0.69 7.70
N GLU A 99 7.55 0.55 8.87
CA GLU A 99 8.82 1.19 9.24
C GLU A 99 9.99 0.66 8.41
N THR A 100 10.12 -0.66 8.31
CA THR A 100 11.19 -1.29 7.53
C THR A 100 11.04 -1.00 6.05
N VAL A 101 9.81 -1.03 5.52
CA VAL A 101 9.53 -0.65 4.13
C VAL A 101 9.89 0.81 3.88
N LYS A 102 9.48 1.74 4.74
CA LYS A 102 9.87 3.18 4.65
C LYS A 102 11.39 3.36 4.62
N ALA A 103 12.12 2.59 5.42
CA ALA A 103 13.58 2.68 5.47
C ALA A 103 14.26 2.06 4.23
N ILE A 104 13.70 0.99 3.67
CA ILE A 104 14.33 0.22 2.59
C ILE A 104 14.05 0.83 1.21
N ILE A 105 12.89 1.44 0.96
CA ILE A 105 12.57 1.94 -0.39
C ILE A 105 13.62 2.92 -0.94
N PRO A 106 14.11 3.93 -0.19
CA PRO A 106 15.17 4.81 -0.70
C PRO A 106 16.44 4.04 -1.10
N VAL A 107 16.79 2.98 -0.35
CA VAL A 107 17.92 2.10 -0.65
C VAL A 107 17.66 1.27 -1.91
N ALA A 108 16.43 0.76 -2.08
CA ALA A 108 16.01 0.02 -3.26
C ALA A 108 16.11 0.90 -4.53
N ILE A 109 15.62 2.14 -4.46
CA ILE A 109 15.70 3.11 -5.56
C ILE A 109 17.16 3.39 -5.93
N ASN A 110 18.01 3.69 -4.95
CA ASN A 110 19.44 3.94 -5.19
C ASN A 110 20.15 2.71 -5.78
N SER A 111 19.78 1.51 -5.34
CA SER A 111 20.30 0.27 -5.92
C SER A 111 19.93 0.13 -7.40
N ILE A 112 18.70 0.49 -7.79
CA ILE A 112 18.23 0.43 -9.18
C ILE A 112 18.98 1.46 -10.03
N ILE A 113 19.09 2.71 -9.56
CA ILE A 113 19.82 3.79 -10.25
C ILE A 113 21.28 3.38 -10.51
N ASN A 114 21.95 2.83 -9.51
CA ASN A 114 23.34 2.39 -9.66
C ASN A 114 23.48 1.21 -10.63
N GLN A 115 22.50 0.32 -10.71
CA GLN A 115 22.51 -0.76 -11.71
C GLN A 115 22.38 -0.21 -13.14
N MET A 116 21.57 0.82 -13.34
CA MET A 116 21.40 1.47 -14.66
C MET A 116 22.67 2.19 -15.12
N ASN A 117 23.41 2.82 -14.20
CA ASN A 117 24.65 3.55 -14.54
C ASN A 117 25.86 2.64 -14.84
N ASN A 118 25.74 1.33 -14.60
CA ASN A 118 26.78 0.34 -14.85
C ASN A 118 26.50 -0.51 -16.12
N LEU A 119 25.51 -0.10 -16.94
CA LEU A 119 25.16 -0.68 -18.25
C LEU A 119 25.65 0.25 -19.37
#